data_AF-A0A7R9KGX8-F1
#
_entry.id   AF-A0A7R9KGX8-F1
#
_cell.length_a   1.000
_cell.length_b   1.000
_cell.length_c   1.000
_cell.angle_alpha   90.00
_cell.angle_beta   90.00
_cell.angle_gamma   90.00
#
_symmetry.space_group_name_H-M   'P 1'
#
loop_
_entity.id
_entity.type
_entity.pdbx_description
1 polymer ?
#
loop_
_entity_poly.entity_id
_entity_poly.type
_entity_poly.pdbx_seq_one_letter_code
_entity_poly.pdbx_strand_id
1 'polypeptide(L)'
;MKCANDMNCSIGLVDMDIDRIYRILGSAFKRVYGFYVKRPLQRFNVDNRAEKAIDKQKAIPRMAPRHERTDQLFKQITQNNPQFRQELNEKREDLLKRLQTVKVVSEERVWTEEEVKEMEEIKERVRSRLPHSHEGTDIPMHAYVEPHHVPIGRISLIRALDFIGKHAQSPDHFDAHTIAAQHRLDEEEVKNVLKYFKPFYKDVMTDPVADTEEVLGVSKEKWRAMSSFLKPKSVFEHQMKIEATDADNKSTADQVNDKTVKEEKQQ
;
A
#
# COMPACT_ATOMS: atom_id res chain seq x y z
N MET A 1 -64.95 -15.30 -47.31
CA MET A 1 -64.10 -15.76 -48.43
C MET A 1 -62.72 -16.03 -47.85
N LYS A 2 -62.36 -17.31 -47.59
CA LYS A 2 -61.36 -18.13 -48.34
C LYS A 2 -59.94 -17.54 -48.25
N CYS A 3 -58.85 -18.17 -47.78
CA CYS A 3 -58.38 -19.56 -47.53
C CYS A 3 -57.33 -19.50 -46.37
N ALA A 4 -57.16 -20.42 -45.42
CA ALA A 4 -56.71 -21.84 -45.41
C ALA A 4 -55.20 -22.09 -45.68
N ASN A 5 -54.54 -22.71 -44.69
CA ASN A 5 -53.42 -23.69 -44.72
C ASN A 5 -52.00 -23.18 -45.10
N ASP A 6 -50.85 -23.71 -44.64
CA ASP A 6 -50.43 -24.74 -43.68
C ASP A 6 -48.86 -24.72 -43.62
N MET A 7 -48.27 -25.29 -42.55
CA MET A 7 -46.94 -25.97 -42.45
C MET A 7 -45.61 -25.21 -42.21
N ASN A 8 -45.09 -25.46 -40.99
CA ASN A 8 -43.80 -26.11 -40.68
C ASN A 8 -42.45 -25.42 -40.89
N CYS A 9 -41.81 -25.17 -39.73
CA CYS A 9 -40.58 -25.83 -39.27
C CYS A 9 -39.37 -25.80 -40.20
N SER A 10 -38.45 -24.88 -39.93
CA SER A 10 -37.02 -25.11 -40.15
C SER A 10 -36.26 -24.64 -38.92
N ILE A 11 -35.75 -25.64 -38.21
CA ILE A 11 -34.78 -25.56 -37.11
C ILE A 11 -33.56 -24.79 -37.63
N GLY A 12 -33.28 -23.64 -37.01
CA GLY A 12 -32.01 -22.93 -37.18
C GLY A 12 -30.89 -23.83 -36.67
N LEU A 13 -30.13 -24.39 -37.62
CA LEU A 13 -28.89 -25.09 -37.34
C LEU A 13 -27.93 -24.11 -36.64
N VAL A 14 -27.38 -24.56 -35.52
CA VAL A 14 -26.42 -23.82 -34.71
C VAL A 14 -25.12 -23.67 -35.50
N ASP A 15 -24.82 -22.46 -35.97
CA ASP A 15 -23.47 -22.09 -36.39
C ASP A 15 -22.56 -22.04 -35.15
N MET A 16 -22.06 -23.20 -34.73
CA MET A 16 -20.94 -23.26 -33.79
C MET A 16 -19.69 -22.81 -34.52
N ASP A 17 -19.15 -21.65 -34.14
CA ASP A 17 -17.87 -21.13 -34.60
C ASP A 17 -16.77 -22.21 -34.57
N ILE A 18 -16.47 -22.72 -35.75
CA ILE A 18 -15.45 -23.74 -36.01
C ILE A 18 -14.09 -23.33 -35.41
N ASP A 19 -13.79 -22.03 -35.40
CA ASP A 19 -12.57 -21.45 -34.82
C ASP A 19 -12.47 -21.59 -33.30
N ARG A 20 -13.61 -21.57 -32.58
CA ARG A 20 -13.64 -21.75 -31.12
C ARG A 20 -13.32 -23.20 -30.75
N ILE A 21 -13.80 -24.15 -31.56
CA ILE A 21 -13.54 -25.58 -31.41
C ILE A 21 -12.06 -25.89 -31.70
N TYR A 22 -11.48 -25.32 -32.77
CA TYR A 22 -10.06 -25.50 -33.08
C TYR A 22 -9.12 -24.88 -32.02
N ARG A 23 -9.50 -23.78 -31.37
CA ARG A 23 -8.74 -23.21 -30.24
C ARG A 23 -8.75 -24.13 -29.01
N ILE A 24 -9.90 -24.70 -28.67
CA ILE A 24 -10.03 -25.61 -27.51
C ILE A 24 -9.28 -26.91 -27.79
N LEU A 25 -9.48 -27.52 -28.96
CA LEU A 25 -8.76 -28.73 -29.39
C LEU A 25 -7.26 -28.51 -29.51
N GLY A 26 -6.83 -27.36 -30.06
CA GLY A 26 -5.41 -27.00 -30.14
C GLY A 26 -4.77 -26.82 -28.77
N SER A 27 -5.50 -26.31 -27.78
CA SER A 27 -5.02 -26.21 -26.40
C SER A 27 -4.90 -27.57 -25.71
N ALA A 28 -5.87 -28.47 -25.94
CA ALA A 28 -5.85 -29.83 -25.40
C ALA A 28 -4.72 -30.66 -26.01
N PHE A 29 -4.54 -30.58 -27.33
CA PHE A 29 -3.44 -31.24 -28.03
C PHE A 29 -2.07 -30.75 -27.56
N LYS A 30 -1.89 -29.43 -27.35
CA LYS A 30 -0.65 -28.88 -26.79
C LYS A 30 -0.35 -29.40 -25.37
N ARG A 31 -1.38 -29.65 -24.55
CA ARG A 31 -1.20 -30.24 -23.20
C ARG A 31 -0.76 -31.69 -23.29
N VAL A 32 -1.40 -32.48 -24.15
CA VAL A 32 -1.07 -33.90 -24.38
C VAL A 32 0.33 -34.03 -24.99
N TYR A 33 0.62 -33.33 -26.09
CA TYR A 33 1.96 -33.29 -26.70
C TYR A 33 3.02 -32.77 -25.71
N GLY A 34 2.67 -31.77 -24.91
CA GLY A 34 3.51 -31.27 -23.83
C GLY A 34 3.89 -32.36 -22.83
N PHE A 35 2.93 -33.17 -22.40
CA PHE A 35 3.13 -34.23 -21.41
C PHE A 35 3.91 -35.41 -21.97
N TYR A 36 3.51 -35.93 -23.13
CA TYR A 36 4.04 -37.18 -23.68
C TYR A 36 5.31 -37.00 -24.51
N VAL A 37 5.52 -35.83 -25.13
CA VAL A 37 6.66 -35.63 -26.05
C VAL A 37 7.62 -34.59 -25.50
N LYS A 38 7.12 -33.38 -25.22
CA LYS A 38 8.00 -32.26 -24.87
C LYS A 38 8.71 -32.45 -23.52
N ARG A 39 7.99 -32.84 -22.46
CA ARG A 39 8.55 -33.02 -21.12
C ARG A 39 9.62 -34.13 -21.03
N PRO A 40 9.41 -35.36 -21.54
CA PRO A 40 10.46 -36.39 -21.47
C PRO A 40 11.70 -36.02 -22.29
N LEU A 41 11.54 -35.42 -23.48
CA LEU A 41 12.68 -34.93 -24.27
C LEU A 41 13.45 -33.81 -23.56
N GLN A 42 12.74 -32.85 -22.95
CA GLN A 42 13.37 -31.76 -22.19
C GLN A 42 14.04 -32.24 -20.91
N ARG A 43 13.58 -33.36 -20.32
CA ARG A 43 14.10 -33.95 -19.08
C ARG A 43 15.15 -35.04 -19.32
N PHE A 44 15.51 -35.32 -20.57
CA PHE A 44 16.57 -36.28 -20.86
C PHE A 44 17.92 -35.76 -20.35
N ASN A 45 18.60 -36.51 -19.49
CA ASN A 45 19.92 -36.13 -18.96
C ASN A 45 19.93 -34.78 -18.21
N VAL A 46 19.00 -34.59 -17.27
CA VAL A 46 18.96 -33.39 -16.41
C VAL A 46 20.14 -33.39 -15.44
N ASP A 47 20.56 -34.56 -14.96
CA ASP A 47 21.60 -34.69 -13.94
C ASP A 47 22.96 -34.21 -14.46
N ASN A 48 23.43 -34.69 -15.63
CA ASN A 48 24.71 -34.21 -16.18
C ASN A 48 24.64 -32.73 -16.59
N ARG A 49 23.45 -32.21 -16.92
CA ARG A 49 23.26 -30.78 -17.21
C ARG A 49 23.31 -29.94 -15.94
N ALA A 50 22.72 -30.44 -14.85
CA ALA A 50 22.79 -29.82 -13.53
C ALA A 50 24.23 -29.83 -13.01
N GLU A 51 24.92 -30.97 -13.11
CA GLU A 51 26.32 -31.10 -12.70
C GLU A 51 27.23 -30.14 -13.48
N LYS A 52 27.12 -30.08 -14.80
CA LYS A 52 27.85 -29.07 -15.61
C LYS A 52 27.53 -27.63 -15.24
N ALA A 53 26.30 -27.33 -14.80
CA ALA A 53 25.92 -25.99 -14.36
C ALA A 53 26.53 -25.66 -12.99
N ILE A 54 26.50 -26.62 -12.07
CA ILE A 54 27.11 -26.53 -10.73
C ILE A 54 28.63 -26.39 -10.86
N ASP A 55 29.29 -27.19 -11.70
CA ASP A 55 30.74 -27.12 -11.90
C ASP A 55 31.18 -25.79 -12.51
N LYS A 56 30.39 -25.22 -13.44
CA LYS A 56 30.62 -23.86 -13.94
C LYS A 56 30.50 -22.81 -12.83
N GLN A 57 29.55 -22.98 -11.91
CA GLN A 57 29.40 -22.10 -10.75
C GLN A 57 30.53 -22.26 -9.73
N LYS A 58 31.05 -23.48 -9.54
CA LYS A 58 32.19 -23.76 -8.66
C LYS A 58 33.50 -23.22 -9.23
N ALA A 59 33.75 -23.43 -10.53
CA ALA A 59 34.97 -22.99 -11.20
C ALA A 59 35.08 -21.47 -11.32
N ILE A 60 33.95 -20.77 -11.49
CA ILE A 60 33.87 -19.31 -11.47
C ILE A 60 32.74 -18.93 -10.50
N PRO A 61 33.03 -18.81 -9.19
CA PRO A 61 32.03 -18.39 -8.22
C PRO A 61 31.55 -16.99 -8.58
N ARG A 62 30.32 -16.90 -9.12
CA ARG A 62 29.69 -15.61 -9.37
C ARG A 62 29.27 -15.05 -8.03
N MET A 63 29.84 -13.90 -7.66
CA MET A 63 29.36 -13.13 -6.52
C MET A 63 27.88 -12.82 -6.72
N ALA A 64 27.12 -12.86 -5.62
CA ALA A 64 25.74 -12.41 -5.63
C ALA A 64 25.67 -10.97 -6.18
N PRO A 65 24.64 -10.64 -6.99
CA PRO A 65 24.46 -9.28 -7.47
C PRO A 65 24.31 -8.35 -6.28
N ARG A 66 25.04 -7.23 -6.32
CA ARG A 66 24.99 -6.19 -5.29
C ARG A 66 23.94 -5.16 -5.67
N HIS A 67 23.48 -4.40 -4.68
CA HIS A 67 22.61 -3.26 -4.92
C HIS A 67 23.39 -2.15 -5.64
N GLU A 68 22.73 -1.42 -6.55
CA GLU A 68 23.37 -0.43 -7.43
C GLU A 68 24.18 0.62 -6.66
N ARG A 69 23.64 1.12 -5.54
CA ARG A 69 24.34 2.07 -4.64
C ARG A 69 25.65 1.50 -4.12
N THR A 70 25.66 0.23 -3.73
CA THR A 70 26.85 -0.45 -3.21
C THR A 70 27.88 -0.63 -4.33
N ASP A 71 27.44 -0.96 -5.54
CA ASP A 71 28.34 -1.07 -6.70
C ASP A 71 28.98 0.25 -7.09
N GLN A 72 28.24 1.36 -7.04
CA GLN A 72 28.78 2.70 -7.26
C GLN A 72 29.88 3.03 -6.26
N LEU A 73 29.65 2.75 -4.97
CA LEU A 73 30.66 2.94 -3.92
C LEU A 73 31.91 2.09 -4.16
N PHE A 74 31.75 0.80 -4.47
CA PHE A 74 32.89 -0.07 -4.78
C PHE A 74 33.67 0.41 -6.01
N LYS A 75 32.99 0.93 -7.04
CA LYS A 75 33.65 1.53 -8.21
C LYS A 75 34.47 2.75 -7.82
N GLN A 76 33.92 3.67 -7.03
CA GLN A 76 34.64 4.85 -6.54
C GLN A 76 35.87 4.48 -5.70
N ILE A 77 35.71 3.53 -4.78
CA ILE A 77 36.82 3.05 -3.94
C ILE A 77 37.91 2.38 -4.80
N THR A 78 37.53 1.58 -5.79
CA THR A 78 38.48 0.92 -6.70
C THR A 78 39.19 1.93 -7.60
N GLN A 79 38.51 3.00 -8.04
CA GLN A 79 39.11 4.07 -8.83
C GLN A 79 40.15 4.86 -8.02
N ASN A 80 39.83 5.18 -6.77
CA ASN A 80 40.72 5.90 -5.87
C ASN A 80 41.93 5.05 -5.46
N ASN A 81 41.71 3.75 -5.21
CA ASN A 81 42.73 2.80 -4.77
C ASN A 81 42.70 1.52 -5.64
N PRO A 82 43.52 1.45 -6.71
CA PRO A 82 43.52 0.29 -7.60
C PRO A 82 44.00 -0.99 -6.93
N GLN A 83 44.81 -0.89 -5.86
CA GLN A 83 45.30 -2.02 -5.07
C GLN A 83 44.28 -2.57 -4.06
N PHE A 84 43.18 -1.85 -3.80
CA PHE A 84 42.17 -2.23 -2.80
C PHE A 84 41.62 -3.64 -3.01
N ARG A 85 41.42 -4.06 -4.26
CA ARG A 85 40.91 -5.40 -4.58
C ARG A 85 41.93 -6.51 -4.29
N GLN A 86 43.21 -6.22 -4.44
CA GLN A 86 44.29 -7.15 -4.12
C GLN A 86 44.43 -7.26 -2.61
N GLU A 87 44.44 -6.14 -1.90
CA GLU A 87 44.50 -6.10 -0.43
C GLU A 87 43.33 -6.82 0.26
N LEU A 88 42.14 -6.84 -0.35
CA LEU A 88 40.98 -7.59 0.17
C LEU A 88 41.13 -9.11 0.03
N ASN A 89 41.82 -9.56 -1.01
CA ASN A 89 42.03 -10.98 -1.27
C ASN A 89 43.29 -11.50 -0.57
N GLU A 90 44.25 -10.62 -0.31
CA GLU A 90 45.48 -10.94 0.39
C GLU A 90 45.26 -11.10 1.90
N LYS A 91 45.91 -12.12 2.44
CA LYS A 91 45.88 -12.40 3.88
C LYS A 91 46.76 -11.40 4.62
N ARG A 92 46.15 -10.62 5.51
CA ARG A 92 46.86 -9.65 6.36
C ARG A 92 47.48 -10.32 7.59
N GLU A 93 48.80 -10.48 7.57
CA GLU A 93 49.55 -11.18 8.63
C GLU A 93 49.62 -10.39 9.95
N ASP A 94 49.51 -9.06 9.90
CA ASP A 94 49.42 -8.19 11.08
C ASP A 94 48.11 -8.43 11.86
N LEU A 95 46.99 -8.51 11.14
CA LEU A 95 45.68 -8.80 11.73
C LEU A 95 45.64 -10.22 12.29
N LEU A 96 46.22 -11.18 11.57
CA LEU A 96 46.32 -12.56 12.04
C LEU A 96 47.10 -12.67 13.36
N LYS A 97 48.23 -11.97 13.50
CA LYS A 97 49.00 -11.95 14.76
C LYS A 97 48.17 -11.38 15.92
N ARG A 98 47.39 -10.32 15.67
CA ARG A 98 46.48 -9.74 16.69
C ARG A 98 45.38 -10.71 17.10
N LEU A 99 44.78 -11.41 16.14
CA LEU A 99 43.74 -12.42 16.40
C LEU A 99 44.30 -13.63 17.17
N GLN A 100 45.52 -14.06 16.87
CA GLN A 100 46.20 -15.13 17.62
C GLN A 100 46.52 -14.72 19.06
N THR A 101 46.76 -13.43 19.31
CA THR A 101 47.08 -12.91 20.64
C THR A 101 45.86 -12.97 21.56
N VAL A 102 44.66 -12.72 21.04
CA VAL A 102 43.42 -12.74 21.82
C VAL A 102 42.85 -14.17 21.84
N LYS A 103 43.37 -14.99 22.75
CA LYS A 103 42.75 -16.28 23.06
C LYS A 103 41.62 -16.06 24.05
N VAL A 104 40.38 -16.09 23.58
CA VAL A 104 39.20 -16.11 24.47
C VAL A 104 39.10 -17.52 25.04
N VAL A 105 39.60 -17.71 26.26
CA VAL A 105 39.31 -18.90 27.06
C VAL A 105 37.98 -18.63 27.74
N SER A 106 36.92 -19.30 27.29
CA SER A 106 35.67 -19.33 28.03
C SER A 106 35.89 -20.22 29.26
N GLU A 107 36.36 -19.62 30.34
CA GLU A 107 36.25 -20.26 31.64
C GLU A 107 34.76 -20.35 31.95
N GLU A 108 34.28 -21.53 32.35
CA GLU A 108 32.93 -21.71 32.90
C GLU A 108 32.88 -20.96 34.24
N ARG A 109 32.73 -19.64 34.16
CA ARG A 109 32.49 -18.81 35.32
C ARG A 109 31.10 -19.16 35.83
N VAL A 110 31.04 -19.82 36.98
CA VAL A 110 29.80 -20.00 37.71
C VAL A 110 29.40 -18.61 38.20
N TRP A 111 28.46 -18.00 37.49
CA TRP A 111 27.88 -16.71 37.89
C TRP A 111 27.18 -16.90 39.22
N THR A 112 27.45 -15.99 40.15
CA THR A 112 26.72 -15.95 41.41
C THR A 112 25.28 -15.47 41.15
N GLU A 113 24.33 -15.87 42.00
CA GLU A 113 22.92 -15.49 41.84
C GLU A 113 22.73 -13.96 41.79
N GLU A 114 23.59 -13.21 42.49
CA GLU A 114 23.58 -11.74 42.51
C GLU A 114 24.01 -11.13 41.18
N GLU A 115 25.05 -11.68 40.54
CA GLU A 115 25.53 -11.22 39.23
C GLU A 115 24.53 -11.52 38.11
N VAL A 116 23.84 -12.67 38.19
CA VAL A 116 22.76 -13.01 37.24
C VAL A 116 21.62 -12.02 37.35
N LYS A 117 21.24 -11.65 38.58
CA LYS A 117 20.17 -10.68 38.84
C LYS A 117 20.54 -9.29 38.34
N GLU A 118 21.79 -8.85 38.56
CA GLU A 118 22.27 -7.57 38.03
C GLU A 118 22.29 -7.56 36.48
N MET A 119 22.69 -8.66 35.85
CA MET A 119 22.63 -8.80 34.40
C MET A 119 21.20 -8.80 33.85
N GLU A 120 20.24 -9.40 34.56
CA GLU A 120 18.82 -9.34 34.22
C GLU A 120 18.26 -7.93 34.34
N GLU A 121 18.58 -7.20 35.41
CA GLU A 121 18.18 -5.80 35.57
C GLU A 121 18.78 -4.88 34.49
N ILE A 122 20.03 -5.13 34.07
CA ILE A 122 20.63 -4.43 32.93
C ILE A 122 19.88 -4.77 31.62
N LYS A 123 19.57 -6.04 31.38
CA LYS A 123 18.80 -6.47 30.20
C LYS A 123 17.40 -5.87 30.19
N GLU A 124 16.73 -5.78 31.34
CA GLU A 124 15.41 -5.16 31.50
C GLU A 124 15.46 -3.68 31.13
N ARG A 125 16.45 -2.94 31.66
CA ARG A 125 16.68 -1.52 31.35
C ARG A 125 17.06 -1.26 29.89
N VAL A 126 17.70 -2.23 29.23
CA VAL A 126 18.04 -2.14 27.81
C VAL A 126 16.81 -2.48 26.96
N ARG A 127 16.05 -3.52 27.31
CA ARG A 127 14.78 -3.86 26.64
C ARG A 127 13.80 -2.71 26.72
N SER A 128 13.68 -2.04 27.88
CA SER A 128 12.79 -0.88 28.06
C SER A 128 13.14 0.31 27.16
N ARG A 129 14.36 0.37 26.59
CA ARG A 129 14.76 1.39 25.61
C ARG A 129 14.44 1.01 24.17
N LEU A 130 14.16 -0.27 23.91
CA LEU A 130 13.72 -0.70 22.60
C LEU A 130 12.20 -0.52 22.49
N PRO A 131 11.69 -0.05 21.33
CA PRO A 131 10.26 0.00 21.08
C PRO A 131 9.68 -1.41 21.21
N HIS A 132 8.71 -1.59 22.11
CA HIS A 132 8.07 -2.89 22.34
C HIS A 132 6.96 -3.20 21.32
N SER A 133 6.43 -2.18 20.64
CA SER A 133 5.41 -2.34 19.61
C SER A 133 5.96 -2.01 18.22
N HIS A 134 5.59 -2.85 17.25
CA HIS A 134 5.79 -2.64 15.83
C HIS A 134 4.54 -2.01 15.16
N GLU A 135 3.50 -1.71 15.93
CA GLU A 135 2.37 -0.93 15.42
C GLU A 135 2.92 0.43 15.01
N GLY A 136 2.87 0.71 13.71
CA GLY A 136 3.23 2.02 13.21
C GLY A 136 2.41 3.04 13.96
N THR A 137 3.06 4.05 14.53
CA THR A 137 2.39 5.24 15.08
C THR A 137 1.28 5.64 14.12
N ASP A 138 0.04 5.76 14.60
CA ASP A 138 -1.10 6.21 13.80
C ASP A 138 -0.67 7.47 13.06
N ILE A 139 -0.43 7.33 11.76
CA ILE A 139 -0.03 8.44 10.93
C ILE A 139 -1.31 9.28 10.81
N PRO A 140 -1.36 10.49 11.39
CA PRO A 140 -2.56 11.31 11.28
C PRO A 140 -2.86 11.53 9.79
N MET A 141 -4.14 11.68 9.47
CA MET A 141 -4.69 11.80 8.10
C MET A 141 -3.90 12.74 7.16
N HIS A 142 -3.17 13.71 7.72
CA HIS A 142 -2.41 14.72 7.01
C HIS A 142 -0.90 14.43 6.91
N ALA A 143 -0.44 13.22 7.23
CA ALA A 143 0.98 12.83 7.27
C ALA A 143 1.88 13.74 8.13
N TYR A 144 1.28 14.55 9.00
CA TYR A 144 1.95 15.52 9.86
C TYR A 144 1.44 15.37 11.29
N VAL A 145 2.35 15.01 12.20
CA VAL A 145 2.07 14.96 13.64
C VAL A 145 2.24 16.36 14.21
N GLU A 146 1.17 16.93 14.74
CA GLU A 146 1.22 18.23 15.39
C GLU A 146 2.01 18.14 16.72
N PRO A 147 2.94 19.07 16.99
CA PRO A 147 3.65 19.08 18.28
C PRO A 147 2.69 19.38 19.44
N HIS A 148 2.88 18.70 20.57
CA HIS A 148 2.08 18.91 21.79
C HIS A 148 2.16 20.34 22.34
N HIS A 149 3.30 21.02 22.13
CA HIS A 149 3.51 22.39 22.59
C HIS A 149 3.99 23.27 21.44
N VAL A 150 3.23 24.32 21.13
CA VAL A 150 3.59 25.34 20.13
C VAL A 150 4.04 26.59 20.88
N PRO A 151 5.27 27.09 20.64
CA PRO A 151 5.75 28.31 21.30
C PRO A 151 4.99 29.54 20.79
N ILE A 152 4.96 30.59 21.62
CA ILE A 152 4.32 31.88 21.28
C ILE A 152 5.01 32.48 20.04
N GLY A 153 4.23 33.12 19.16
CA GLY A 153 4.73 33.66 17.90
C GLY A 153 5.00 32.61 16.82
N ARG A 154 4.69 31.32 17.07
CA ARG A 154 4.73 30.27 16.03
C ARG A 154 3.38 29.58 15.91
N ILE A 155 3.17 28.94 14.78
CA ILE A 155 1.93 28.21 14.49
C ILE A 155 2.24 26.86 13.84
N SER A 156 1.40 25.87 14.11
CA SER A 156 1.46 24.57 13.43
C SER A 156 0.90 24.67 12.01
N LEU A 157 1.36 23.81 11.12
CA LEU A 157 0.92 23.81 9.73
C LEU A 157 -0.60 23.61 9.59
N ILE A 158 -1.18 22.72 10.39
CA ILE A 158 -2.63 22.43 10.37
C ILE A 158 -3.45 23.68 10.71
N ARG A 159 -3.06 24.39 11.77
CA ARG A 159 -3.73 25.63 12.18
C ARG A 159 -3.53 26.75 11.16
N ALA A 160 -2.35 26.81 10.53
CA ALA A 160 -2.09 27.76 9.48
C ALA A 160 -3.03 27.56 8.27
N LEU A 161 -3.18 26.32 7.83
CA LEU A 161 -4.10 25.98 6.74
C LEU A 161 -5.57 26.28 7.10
N ASP A 162 -5.96 26.05 8.36
CA ASP A 162 -7.32 26.32 8.84
C ASP A 162 -7.67 27.80 8.77
N PHE A 163 -6.84 28.71 9.31
CA PHE A 163 -7.14 30.14 9.24
C PHE A 163 -7.04 30.68 7.82
N ILE A 164 -6.11 30.17 6.99
CA ILE A 164 -6.03 30.54 5.56
C ILE A 164 -7.34 30.18 4.87
N GLY A 165 -7.89 29.00 5.14
CA GLY A 165 -9.19 28.55 4.62
C GLY A 165 -10.37 29.39 5.12
N LYS A 166 -10.38 29.78 6.39
CA LYS A 166 -11.44 30.62 6.98
C LYS A 166 -11.43 32.06 6.46
N HIS A 167 -10.26 32.67 6.33
CA HIS A 167 -10.12 33.99 5.69
C HIS A 167 -10.51 33.95 4.22
N ALA A 168 -10.19 32.85 3.53
CA ALA A 168 -10.63 32.60 2.16
C ALA A 168 -12.17 32.59 2.01
N GLN A 169 -12.88 31.96 2.95
CA GLN A 169 -14.35 31.88 2.93
C GLN A 169 -15.02 33.18 3.39
N SER A 170 -14.43 33.86 4.37
CA SER A 170 -15.04 35.02 5.03
C SER A 170 -13.96 36.02 5.47
N PRO A 171 -13.47 36.86 4.53
CA PRO A 171 -12.39 37.82 4.82
C PRO A 171 -12.81 38.88 5.85
N ASP A 172 -14.10 39.25 5.88
CA ASP A 172 -14.61 40.28 6.79
C ASP A 172 -14.57 39.86 8.27
N HIS A 173 -14.74 38.56 8.55
CA HIS A 173 -14.73 38.04 9.92
C HIS A 173 -13.33 37.59 10.37
N PHE A 174 -12.52 37.07 9.44
CA PHE A 174 -11.19 36.54 9.73
C PHE A 174 -10.08 37.46 9.21
N ASP A 175 -10.14 38.73 9.58
CA ASP A 175 -9.09 39.70 9.25
C ASP A 175 -7.72 39.35 9.90
N ALA A 176 -6.65 39.89 9.34
CA ALA A 176 -5.29 39.66 9.84
C ALA A 176 -5.14 40.01 11.33
N HIS A 177 -5.80 41.08 11.78
CA HIS A 177 -5.80 41.49 13.18
C HIS A 177 -6.49 40.45 14.10
N THR A 178 -7.61 39.88 13.67
CA THR A 178 -8.34 38.88 14.48
C THR A 178 -7.57 37.56 14.57
N ILE A 179 -6.95 37.14 13.47
CA ILE A 179 -6.10 35.94 13.41
C ILE A 179 -4.85 36.11 14.26
N ALA A 180 -4.18 37.26 14.17
CA ALA A 180 -2.98 37.57 14.96
C ALA A 180 -3.29 37.54 16.46
N ALA A 181 -4.42 38.12 16.89
CA ALA A 181 -4.85 38.10 18.27
C ALA A 181 -5.21 36.68 18.77
N GLN A 182 -5.89 35.88 17.95
CA GLN A 182 -6.29 34.51 18.30
C GLN A 182 -5.09 33.58 18.49
N HIS A 183 -4.07 33.70 17.63
CA HIS A 183 -2.91 32.82 17.62
C HIS A 183 -1.65 33.41 18.25
N ARG A 184 -1.71 34.65 18.78
CA ARG A 184 -0.57 35.39 19.35
C ARG A 184 0.60 35.48 18.35
N LEU A 185 0.27 35.85 17.12
CA LEU A 185 1.21 36.03 16.01
C LEU A 185 1.42 37.53 15.75
N ASP A 186 2.49 37.85 15.02
CA ASP A 186 2.70 39.20 14.54
C ASP A 186 1.76 39.54 13.39
N GLU A 187 1.16 40.73 13.42
CA GLU A 187 0.13 41.14 12.45
C GLU A 187 0.75 41.31 11.05
N GLU A 188 1.98 41.79 10.97
CA GLU A 188 2.70 41.96 9.70
C GLU A 188 2.97 40.61 9.02
N GLU A 189 3.39 39.61 9.79
CA GLU A 189 3.62 38.25 9.30
C GLU A 189 2.31 37.60 8.81
N VAL A 190 1.23 37.75 9.56
CA VAL A 190 -0.09 37.21 9.16
C VAL A 190 -0.58 37.87 7.87
N LYS A 191 -0.41 39.19 7.70
CA LYS A 191 -0.74 39.89 6.44
C LYS A 191 0.06 39.32 5.27
N ASN A 192 1.35 39.06 5.46
CA ASN A 192 2.19 38.44 4.43
C ASN A 192 1.70 37.02 4.10
N VAL A 193 1.37 36.22 5.12
CA VAL A 193 0.86 34.86 4.91
C VAL A 193 -0.43 34.89 4.09
N LEU A 194 -1.41 35.71 4.45
CA LEU A 194 -2.69 35.82 3.73
C LEU A 194 -2.52 36.37 2.30
N LYS A 195 -1.52 37.21 2.07
CA LYS A 195 -1.22 37.77 0.73
C LYS A 195 -0.62 36.74 -0.21
N TYR A 196 0.34 35.94 0.26
CA TYR A 196 1.12 35.02 -0.57
C TYR A 196 0.57 33.59 -0.60
N PHE A 197 -0.10 33.14 0.46
CA PHE A 197 -0.63 31.79 0.57
C PHE A 197 -2.15 31.82 0.38
N LYS A 198 -2.58 31.71 -0.88
CA LYS A 198 -3.99 31.54 -1.23
C LYS A 198 -4.28 30.06 -1.46
N PRO A 199 -5.40 29.54 -0.95
CA PRO A 199 -5.81 28.19 -1.28
C PRO A 199 -6.02 28.08 -2.79
N PHE A 200 -5.60 26.96 -3.38
CA PHE A 200 -5.93 26.66 -4.76
C PHE A 200 -7.43 26.39 -4.84
N TYR A 201 -8.21 27.40 -5.17
CA TYR A 201 -9.55 27.17 -5.69
C TYR A 201 -9.36 26.51 -7.05
N LYS A 202 -9.36 25.18 -7.05
CA LYS A 202 -9.82 24.47 -8.23
C LYS A 202 -11.27 24.88 -8.33
N ASP A 203 -11.64 25.65 -9.34
CA ASP A 203 -13.05 25.78 -9.71
C ASP A 203 -13.59 24.35 -9.75
N VAL A 204 -14.38 23.99 -8.74
CA VAL A 204 -14.99 22.69 -8.61
C VAL A 204 -16.11 22.68 -9.62
N MET A 205 -15.76 22.60 -10.92
CA MET A 205 -16.69 22.37 -12.03
C MET A 205 -18.07 23.01 -11.80
N THR A 206 -18.12 24.29 -11.44
CA THR A 206 -19.36 25.06 -11.47
C THR A 206 -19.37 25.84 -12.77
N ASP A 207 -19.38 25.08 -13.86
CA ASP A 207 -19.98 25.45 -15.13
C ASP A 207 -20.24 24.13 -15.86
N PRO A 208 -21.31 23.40 -15.54
CA PRO A 208 -21.80 22.45 -16.51
C PRO A 208 -22.39 23.30 -17.64
N VAL A 209 -21.83 23.18 -18.87
CA VAL A 209 -22.57 23.11 -20.16
C VAL A 209 -22.15 24.04 -21.30
N ALA A 210 -21.27 25.04 -21.15
CA ALA A 210 -21.02 25.95 -22.27
C ALA A 210 -20.13 25.36 -23.40
N ASP A 211 -19.00 24.71 -23.08
CA ASP A 211 -17.94 24.51 -24.08
C ASP A 211 -17.69 23.04 -24.48
N THR A 212 -18.57 22.11 -24.08
CA THR A 212 -18.32 20.66 -24.26
C THR A 212 -18.55 20.13 -25.68
N GLU A 213 -19.18 20.90 -26.58
CA GLU A 213 -19.46 20.42 -27.94
C GLU A 213 -18.22 20.45 -28.86
N GLU A 214 -17.31 21.41 -28.66
CA GLU A 214 -16.17 21.60 -29.57
C GLU A 214 -14.96 20.72 -29.18
N VAL A 215 -14.75 20.45 -27.89
CA VAL A 215 -13.55 19.74 -27.40
C VAL A 215 -13.66 18.21 -27.47
N LEU A 216 -14.88 17.67 -27.40
CA LEU A 216 -15.08 16.22 -27.21
C LEU A 216 -15.90 15.55 -28.32
N GLY A 217 -16.50 16.31 -29.25
CA GLY A 217 -17.28 15.77 -30.37
C GLY A 217 -18.46 14.88 -29.93
N VAL A 218 -18.90 15.01 -28.67
CA VAL A 218 -19.97 14.22 -28.07
C VAL A 218 -21.12 15.16 -27.76
N SER A 219 -22.30 14.88 -28.35
CA SER A 219 -23.49 15.70 -28.12
C SER A 219 -23.85 15.76 -26.64
N LYS A 220 -24.42 16.89 -26.23
CA LYS A 220 -24.89 17.17 -24.86
C LYS A 220 -25.80 16.07 -24.28
N GLU A 221 -26.56 15.41 -25.13
CA GLU A 221 -27.44 14.29 -24.76
C GLU A 221 -26.66 13.01 -24.44
N LYS A 222 -25.62 12.71 -25.22
CA LYS A 222 -24.76 11.55 -25.02
C LYS A 222 -23.88 11.69 -23.78
N TRP A 223 -23.43 12.92 -23.47
CA TRP A 223 -22.77 13.23 -22.21
C TRP A 223 -23.69 13.10 -20.99
N ARG A 224 -24.95 13.55 -21.09
CA ARG A 224 -25.94 13.35 -20.02
C ARG A 224 -26.18 11.85 -19.75
N ALA A 225 -26.30 11.04 -20.80
CA ALA A 225 -26.44 9.59 -20.69
C ALA A 225 -25.19 8.88 -20.12
N MET A 226 -23.98 9.35 -20.44
CA MET A 226 -22.74 8.82 -19.87
C MET A 226 -22.55 9.25 -18.41
N SER A 227 -22.91 10.49 -18.07
CA SER A 227 -22.77 11.02 -16.71
C SER A 227 -23.72 10.34 -15.72
N SER A 228 -24.90 9.91 -16.15
CA SER A 228 -25.81 9.10 -15.32
C SER A 228 -25.29 7.69 -15.08
N PHE A 229 -24.49 7.14 -16.01
CA PHE A 229 -23.81 5.85 -15.88
C PHE A 229 -22.55 5.91 -14.99
N LEU A 230 -21.88 7.06 -14.96
CA LEU A 230 -20.64 7.29 -14.21
C LEU A 230 -20.84 7.76 -12.76
N LYS A 231 -22.09 7.98 -12.31
CA LYS A 231 -22.34 8.20 -10.88
C LYS A 231 -21.93 6.93 -10.13
N PRO A 232 -20.87 6.93 -9.29
CA PRO A 232 -20.60 5.78 -8.46
C PRO A 232 -21.82 5.60 -7.55
N LYS A 233 -22.42 4.40 -7.55
CA LYS A 233 -23.34 4.02 -6.48
C LYS A 233 -22.55 4.19 -5.19
N SER A 234 -22.93 5.19 -4.39
CA SER A 234 -22.21 5.52 -3.18
C SER A 234 -22.18 4.27 -2.29
N VAL A 235 -21.00 3.87 -1.84
CA VAL A 235 -20.84 2.77 -0.86
C VAL A 235 -21.66 3.07 0.42
N PHE A 236 -21.93 4.37 0.67
CA PHE A 236 -22.77 4.89 1.75
C PHE A 236 -24.25 4.49 1.67
N GLU A 237 -24.85 4.41 0.48
CA GLU A 237 -26.27 4.01 0.33
C GLU A 237 -26.50 2.53 0.60
N HIS A 238 -25.49 1.68 0.40
CA HIS A 238 -25.56 0.28 0.79
C HIS A 238 -25.39 0.10 2.31
N GLN A 239 -24.52 0.89 2.94
CA GLN A 239 -24.32 0.84 4.40
C GLN A 239 -25.58 1.25 5.17
N MET A 240 -26.25 2.34 4.76
CA MET A 240 -27.49 2.77 5.42
C MET A 240 -28.67 1.80 5.19
N LYS A 241 -28.70 1.09 4.05
CA LYS A 241 -29.74 0.06 3.82
C LYS A 241 -29.53 -1.18 4.66
N ILE A 242 -28.28 -1.58 4.90
CA ILE A 242 -27.93 -2.69 5.79
C ILE A 242 -28.27 -2.32 7.24
N GLU A 243 -27.89 -1.12 7.69
CA GLU A 243 -28.19 -0.65 9.05
C GLU A 243 -29.69 -0.48 9.33
N ALA A 244 -30.47 -0.07 8.32
CA ALA A 244 -31.94 -0.01 8.44
C ALA A 244 -32.58 -1.41 8.55
N THR A 245 -32.11 -2.40 7.78
CA THR A 245 -32.62 -3.78 7.86
C THR A 245 -32.24 -4.48 9.16
N ASP A 246 -31.10 -4.13 9.76
CA ASP A 246 -30.64 -4.70 11.03
C ASP A 246 -31.40 -4.11 12.23
N ALA A 247 -31.83 -2.84 12.15
CA ALA A 247 -32.65 -2.20 13.18
C ALA A 247 -34.07 -2.81 13.27
N ASP A 248 -34.68 -3.11 12.13
CA ASP A 248 -36.03 -3.71 12.07
C ASP A 248 -36.03 -5.18 12.55
N ASN A 249 -34.97 -5.93 12.23
CA ASN A 249 -34.83 -7.31 12.69
C ASN A 249 -34.57 -7.41 14.21
N LYS A 250 -33.86 -6.44 14.80
CA LYS A 250 -33.58 -6.40 16.25
C LYS A 250 -34.84 -6.07 17.07
N SER A 251 -35.66 -5.13 16.60
CA SER A 251 -36.98 -4.80 17.20
C SER A 251 -37.92 -6.02 17.25
N THR A 252 -37.88 -6.85 16.20
CA THR A 252 -38.74 -8.05 16.12
C THR A 252 -38.26 -9.18 17.05
N ALA A 253 -36.95 -9.32 17.24
CA ALA A 253 -36.37 -10.31 18.16
C ALA A 253 -36.63 -9.98 19.64
N ASP A 254 -36.57 -8.70 20.01
CA ASP A 254 -36.82 -8.26 21.38
C ASP A 254 -38.30 -8.45 21.78
N GLN A 255 -39.25 -8.34 20.84
CA GLN A 255 -40.67 -8.61 21.09
C GLN A 255 -41.02 -10.10 21.24
N VAL A 256 -40.19 -11.01 20.71
CA VAL A 256 -40.39 -12.47 20.86
C VAL A 256 -39.89 -12.94 22.23
N ASN A 257 -38.77 -12.41 22.71
CA ASN A 257 -38.23 -12.74 24.04
C ASN A 257 -39.11 -12.21 25.18
N ASP A 258 -39.80 -11.07 25.00
CA ASP A 258 -40.67 -10.51 26.04
C ASP A 258 -42.02 -11.23 26.16
N LYS A 259 -42.40 -12.05 25.16
CA LYS A 259 -43.57 -12.92 25.18
C LYS A 259 -43.27 -14.28 25.82
N THR A 260 -42.10 -14.87 25.54
CA THR A 260 -41.68 -16.14 26.14
C THR A 260 -41.45 -16.03 27.65
N VAL A 261 -40.90 -14.90 28.12
CA VAL A 261 -40.71 -14.64 29.57
C VAL A 261 -42.04 -14.42 30.32
N LYS A 262 -43.13 -14.04 29.63
CA LYS A 262 -44.46 -13.91 30.23
C LYS A 262 -45.24 -15.22 30.29
N GLU A 263 -44.96 -16.15 29.38
CA GLU A 263 -45.59 -17.49 29.38
C GLU A 263 -44.96 -18.43 30.43
N GLU A 264 -43.66 -18.29 30.73
CA GLU A 264 -43.00 -19.08 31.79
C GLU A 264 -43.37 -18.65 33.23
N LYS A 265 -44.02 -17.50 33.42
CA LYS A 265 -44.50 -17.02 34.74
C LYS A 265 -45.94 -17.44 35.07
N GLN A 266 -46.61 -18.17 34.18
CA GLN A 266 -48.00 -18.62 34.37
C GLN A 266 -48.15 -20.15 34.47
N GLN A 267 -47.06 -20.89 34.64
CA GLN A 267 -47.06 -22.31 35.03
C GLN A 267 -46.60 -22.49 36.48
#